data_AF-W7XIG4-F1
#
_entry.id   AF-W7XIG4-F1
#
_cell.length_a   1.000
_cell.length_b   1.000
_cell.length_c   1.000
_cell.angle_alpha   90.00
_cell.angle_beta   90.00
_cell.angle_gamma   90.00
#
_symmetry.space_group_name_H-M   'P 1'
#
loop_
_entity.id
_entity.type
_entity.pdbx_description
1 polymer ?
#
loop_
_entity_poly.entity_id
_entity_poly.type
_entity_poly.pdbx_seq_one_letter_code
_entity_poly.pdbx_strand_id
1 'polypeptide(L)'
;MKQIDIQKGQIPDAKQISGTNLMTKKQKEELLKELQTQPQAVDKPVNQKAQYINDDSKVNFQNWVLILVSFSSMILTATLIYQGLSASSLTQHSMYADKALVLLGALTCILNMITIFASHFNKKRTLLLVVYLDFVMIVYLLVYAFGCITFKPNMQQWVYTNWETLQNKVQKQTFVEFQQEIENQIISLGVTALTLSIGFIISITIIVIRIHLKKILLTFVPAFALMFIVLGSGLLYLTIYALVHLDFIDIPFWMNTVSLCLAGVLILIGTIGYFASLYQMRKLTIFYLTCVSLISLSILVCCIGYIILSGKINMYVEQHWPQIRDQLDRAGIWMPRSTFTSGLILNIKFSGLYGISFFLFLVIGLAGSIYHVSSW
;
A
#
# COMPACT_ATOMS: atom_id res chain seq x y z
N MET A 1 -22.15 27.54 -31.89
CA MET A 1 -23.41 27.17 -31.21
C MET A 1 -23.06 26.61 -29.84
N LYS A 2 -23.41 27.32 -28.76
CA LYS A 2 -23.18 26.86 -27.38
C LYS A 2 -24.46 26.16 -26.90
N GLN A 3 -24.37 24.87 -26.56
CA GLN A 3 -25.43 24.17 -25.84
C GLN A 3 -25.51 24.74 -24.42
N ILE A 4 -26.71 25.17 -24.02
CA ILE A 4 -27.03 25.60 -22.66
C ILE A 4 -27.70 24.40 -22.00
N ASP A 5 -27.02 23.79 -21.04
CA ASP A 5 -27.59 22.75 -20.18
C ASP A 5 -28.56 23.41 -19.19
N ILE A 6 -29.86 23.20 -19.41
CA ILE A 6 -30.92 23.64 -18.50
C ILE A 6 -31.05 22.60 -17.38
N GLN A 7 -30.59 22.96 -16.17
CA GLN A 7 -30.87 22.17 -14.98
C GLN A 7 -32.37 22.23 -14.65
N LYS A 8 -33.00 21.05 -14.61
CA LYS A 8 -34.38 20.88 -14.13
C LYS A 8 -34.45 21.30 -12.66
N GLY A 9 -35.17 22.39 -12.37
CA GLY A 9 -35.56 22.75 -11.00
C GLY A 9 -35.37 24.21 -10.59
N GLN A 10 -34.78 25.07 -11.42
CA GLN A 10 -34.73 26.51 -11.16
C GLN A 10 -35.66 27.23 -12.13
N ILE A 11 -36.67 27.92 -11.58
CA ILE A 11 -37.45 28.92 -12.30
C ILE A 11 -36.49 30.10 -12.53
N PRO A 12 -36.08 30.40 -13.77
CA PRO A 12 -35.20 31.54 -13.99
C PRO A 12 -35.95 32.83 -13.65
N ASP A 13 -35.32 33.68 -12.85
CA ASP A 13 -35.80 35.03 -12.58
C ASP A 13 -36.05 35.75 -13.92
N ALA A 14 -37.24 36.34 -14.05
CA ALA A 14 -37.71 37.02 -15.27
C ALA A 14 -36.80 38.18 -15.77
N LYS A 15 -35.74 38.52 -15.01
CA LYS A 15 -34.73 39.53 -15.39
C LYS A 15 -33.57 39.00 -16.24
N GLN A 16 -33.38 37.69 -16.41
CA GLN A 16 -32.26 37.15 -17.22
C GLN A 16 -32.55 36.93 -18.71
N ILE A 17 -33.76 37.20 -19.19
CA ILE A 17 -34.16 36.98 -20.60
C ILE A 17 -33.98 38.25 -21.46
N SER A 18 -33.34 39.31 -20.96
CA SER A 18 -33.15 40.57 -21.71
C SER A 18 -31.96 40.57 -22.69
N GLY A 19 -31.19 39.47 -22.80
CA GLY A 19 -29.89 39.48 -23.50
C GLY A 19 -29.86 38.93 -24.93
N THR A 20 -30.95 38.38 -25.45
CA THR A 20 -30.96 37.72 -26.77
C THR A 20 -32.09 38.27 -27.63
N ASN A 21 -31.76 39.28 -28.42
CA ASN A 21 -32.58 39.74 -29.54
C ASN A 21 -32.73 38.61 -30.58
N LEU A 22 -33.92 38.51 -31.18
CA LEU A 22 -34.37 37.60 -32.25
C LEU A 22 -35.12 36.31 -31.82
N MET A 23 -36.05 36.40 -30.88
CA MET A 23 -37.28 35.61 -31.01
C MET A 23 -38.42 36.51 -31.50
N THR A 24 -39.04 36.15 -32.61
CA THR A 24 -40.24 36.84 -33.11
C THR A 24 -41.39 36.63 -32.12
N LYS A 25 -42.26 37.64 -31.97
CA LYS A 25 -43.40 37.62 -31.04
C LYS A 25 -44.24 36.33 -31.15
N LYS A 26 -44.32 35.78 -32.36
CA LYS A 26 -45.02 34.53 -32.70
C LYS A 26 -44.39 33.28 -32.07
N GLN A 27 -43.05 33.16 -32.07
CA GLN A 27 -42.35 32.05 -31.43
C GLN A 27 -42.51 32.05 -29.91
N LYS A 28 -42.58 33.25 -29.29
CA LYS A 28 -42.81 33.36 -27.85
C LYS A 28 -44.21 32.88 -27.46
N GLU A 29 -45.22 33.14 -28.30
CA GLU A 29 -46.60 32.69 -28.09
C GLU A 29 -46.77 31.18 -28.33
N GLU A 30 -46.06 30.59 -29.29
CA GLU A 30 -46.04 29.12 -29.50
C GLU A 30 -45.37 28.39 -28.33
N LEU A 31 -44.24 28.89 -27.84
CA LEU A 31 -43.54 28.31 -26.69
C LEU A 31 -44.38 28.40 -25.40
N LEU A 32 -45.14 29.49 -25.23
CA LEU A 32 -46.09 29.65 -24.13
C LEU A 32 -47.27 28.68 -24.24
N LYS A 33 -47.76 28.39 -25.45
CA LYS A 33 -48.81 27.39 -25.66
C LYS A 33 -48.32 25.96 -25.44
N GLU A 34 -47.10 25.61 -25.87
CA GLU A 34 -46.51 24.29 -25.60
C GLU A 34 -46.22 24.07 -24.10
N LEU A 35 -45.82 25.12 -23.38
CA LEU A 35 -45.64 25.05 -21.92
C LEU A 35 -46.96 24.90 -21.15
N GLN A 36 -48.08 25.38 -21.70
CA GLN A 36 -49.40 25.24 -21.08
C GLN A 36 -50.10 23.92 -21.42
N THR A 37 -49.73 23.26 -22.52
CA THR A 37 -50.30 21.95 -22.91
C THR A 37 -49.50 20.77 -22.41
N GLN A 38 -48.32 20.96 -21.82
CA GLN A 38 -47.70 19.88 -21.07
C GLN A 38 -48.60 19.51 -19.88
N PRO A 39 -49.12 18.27 -19.83
CA PRO A 39 -49.93 17.85 -18.70
C PRO A 39 -49.09 18.06 -17.45
N GLN A 40 -49.61 18.86 -16.51
CA GLN A 40 -49.04 18.95 -15.17
C GLN A 40 -48.96 17.51 -14.67
N ALA A 41 -47.75 16.96 -14.68
CA ALA A 41 -47.48 15.71 -14.03
C ALA A 41 -47.89 15.98 -12.58
N VAL A 42 -49.02 15.41 -12.19
CA VAL A 42 -49.44 15.37 -10.80
C VAL A 42 -48.33 14.61 -10.11
N ASP A 43 -47.37 15.36 -9.58
CA ASP A 43 -46.36 14.88 -8.66
C ASP A 43 -47.17 14.31 -7.50
N LYS A 44 -47.46 13.00 -7.58
CA LYS A 44 -47.74 12.23 -6.37
C LYS A 44 -46.58 12.59 -5.46
N PRO A 45 -46.83 13.01 -4.20
CA PRO A 45 -45.77 13.17 -3.23
C PRO A 45 -45.17 11.78 -3.01
N VAL A 46 -44.24 11.40 -3.89
CA VAL A 46 -43.34 10.28 -3.70
C VAL A 46 -42.69 10.59 -2.36
N ASN A 47 -42.78 9.61 -1.49
CA ASN A 47 -42.52 9.69 -0.06
C ASN A 47 -41.04 10.03 0.21
N GLN A 48 -40.63 11.28 -0.09
CA GLN A 48 -39.26 11.78 0.00
C GLN A 48 -38.72 11.64 1.44
N LYS A 49 -39.61 11.70 2.44
CA LYS A 49 -39.28 11.39 3.83
C LYS A 49 -38.82 9.94 4.04
N ALA A 50 -39.48 8.96 3.41
CA ALA A 50 -39.09 7.56 3.52
C ALA A 50 -37.73 7.28 2.84
N GLN A 51 -37.41 7.99 1.76
CA GLN A 51 -36.14 7.85 1.06
C GLN A 51 -34.97 8.47 1.86
N TYR A 52 -35.17 9.64 2.49
CA TYR A 52 -34.17 10.28 3.35
C TYR A 52 -33.83 9.45 4.61
N ILE A 53 -34.84 8.86 5.26
CA ILE A 53 -34.63 8.04 6.47
C ILE A 53 -33.77 6.80 6.17
N ASN A 54 -33.92 6.23 4.97
CA ASN A 54 -33.18 5.04 4.58
C ASN A 54 -31.69 5.35 4.34
N ASP A 55 -31.37 6.49 3.73
CA ASP A 55 -29.99 6.90 3.48
C ASP A 55 -29.21 7.23 4.75
N ASP A 56 -29.84 7.90 5.72
CA ASP A 56 -29.20 8.22 7.01
C ASP A 56 -28.92 6.96 7.85
N SER A 57 -29.85 6.00 7.87
CA SER A 57 -29.67 4.74 8.60
C SER A 57 -28.50 3.90 8.02
N LYS A 58 -28.35 3.88 6.69
CA LYS A 58 -27.26 3.17 6.01
C LYS A 58 -25.89 3.79 6.30
N VAL A 59 -25.79 5.12 6.31
CA VAL A 59 -24.54 5.82 6.63
C VAL A 59 -24.15 5.58 8.09
N ASN A 60 -25.12 5.58 9.02
CA ASN A 60 -24.88 5.29 10.43
C ASN A 60 -24.38 3.86 10.65
N PHE A 61 -24.97 2.88 9.96
CA PHE A 61 -24.49 1.49 10.01
C PHE A 61 -23.05 1.35 9.51
N GLN A 62 -22.73 1.96 8.37
CA GLN A 62 -21.36 1.93 7.82
C GLN A 62 -20.33 2.56 8.77
N ASN A 63 -20.68 3.67 9.42
CA ASN A 63 -19.81 4.31 10.43
C ASN A 63 -19.56 3.38 11.62
N TRP A 64 -20.61 2.72 12.10
CA TRP A 64 -20.52 1.81 13.23
C TRP A 64 -19.64 0.60 12.93
N VAL A 65 -19.81 -0.02 11.75
CA VAL A 65 -18.95 -1.13 11.31
C VAL A 65 -17.49 -0.68 11.16
N LEU A 66 -17.25 0.50 10.58
CA LEU A 66 -15.88 1.03 10.42
C LEU A 66 -15.20 1.27 11.78
N ILE A 67 -15.93 1.80 12.75
CA ILE A 67 -15.44 2.00 14.12
C ILE A 67 -15.15 0.65 14.79
N LEU A 68 -16.05 -0.32 14.64
CA LEU A 68 -15.88 -1.66 15.22
C LEU A 68 -14.63 -2.37 14.68
N VAL A 69 -14.44 -2.35 13.36
CA VAL A 69 -13.28 -2.95 12.68
C VAL A 69 -11.97 -2.25 13.05
N SER A 70 -11.98 -0.91 13.14
CA SER A 70 -10.80 -0.14 13.53
C SER A 70 -10.44 -0.38 14.99
N PHE A 71 -11.44 -0.49 15.88
CA PHE A 71 -11.23 -0.76 17.29
C PHE A 71 -10.70 -2.17 17.54
N SER A 72 -11.24 -3.20 16.87
CA SER A 72 -10.70 -4.56 16.95
C SER A 72 -9.27 -4.65 16.41
N SER A 73 -8.99 -3.94 15.31
CA SER A 73 -7.64 -3.84 14.73
C SER A 73 -6.66 -3.14 15.68
N MET A 74 -7.13 -2.17 16.47
CA MET A 74 -6.31 -1.50 17.49
C MET A 74 -5.94 -2.44 18.65
N ILE A 75 -6.86 -3.33 19.08
CA ILE A 75 -6.57 -4.36 20.08
C ILE A 75 -5.52 -5.35 19.56
N LEU A 76 -5.69 -5.84 18.33
CA LEU A 76 -4.71 -6.73 17.66
C LEU A 76 -3.35 -6.04 17.45
N THR A 77 -3.37 -4.73 17.27
CA THR A 77 -2.14 -3.95 17.15
C THR A 77 -1.41 -3.87 18.50
N ALA A 78 -2.13 -3.75 19.61
CA ALA A 78 -1.52 -3.77 20.94
C ALA A 78 -0.80 -5.10 21.21
N THR A 79 -1.33 -6.23 20.73
CA THR A 79 -0.66 -7.53 20.84
C THR A 79 0.63 -7.59 20.01
N LEU A 80 0.66 -7.00 18.80
CA LEU A 80 1.89 -6.89 18.00
C LEU A 80 2.96 -6.04 18.69
N ILE A 81 2.57 -4.90 19.27
CA ILE A 81 3.50 -4.03 20.00
C ILE A 81 4.06 -4.77 21.22
N TYR A 82 3.20 -5.46 21.98
CA TYR A 82 3.63 -6.26 23.13
C TYR A 82 4.62 -7.36 22.72
N GLN A 83 4.32 -8.10 21.66
CA GLN A 83 5.22 -9.14 21.14
C GLN A 83 6.56 -8.55 20.66
N GLY A 84 6.56 -7.41 19.98
CA GLY A 84 7.79 -6.73 19.55
C GLY A 84 8.64 -6.20 20.71
N LEU A 85 8.01 -5.66 21.76
CA LEU A 85 8.71 -5.24 22.97
C LEU A 85 9.29 -6.44 23.73
N SER A 86 8.53 -7.53 23.85
CA SER A 86 9.01 -8.76 24.48
C SER A 86 10.22 -9.33 23.74
N ALA A 87 10.15 -9.41 22.41
CA ALA A 87 11.26 -9.86 21.56
C ALA A 87 12.52 -9.00 21.74
N SER A 88 12.37 -7.67 21.80
CA SER A 88 13.49 -6.74 21.98
C SER A 88 14.27 -6.94 23.28
N SER A 89 13.63 -7.52 24.30
CA SER A 89 14.26 -7.78 25.61
C SER A 89 15.17 -9.01 25.62
N LEU A 90 14.98 -9.95 24.68
CA LEU A 90 15.67 -11.25 24.65
C LEU A 90 17.05 -11.16 23.97
N THR A 91 17.20 -10.27 22.99
CA THR A 91 18.35 -10.28 22.07
C THR A 91 18.87 -8.87 21.79
N GLN A 92 19.98 -8.49 22.43
CA GLN A 92 20.69 -7.22 22.16
C GLN A 92 21.12 -7.07 20.68
N HIS A 93 21.26 -8.16 19.93
CA HIS A 93 21.71 -8.14 18.53
C HIS A 93 20.58 -8.15 17.48
N SER A 94 19.31 -8.42 17.83
CA SER A 94 18.17 -8.40 16.89
C SER A 94 17.43 -7.05 16.83
N MET A 95 17.98 -6.02 17.49
CA MET A 95 17.30 -4.75 17.79
C MET A 95 16.56 -4.09 16.61
N TYR A 96 16.97 -4.30 15.36
CA TYR A 96 16.34 -3.64 14.22
C TYR A 96 15.00 -4.26 13.82
N ALA A 97 14.87 -5.59 13.81
CA ALA A 97 13.63 -6.27 13.44
C ALA A 97 12.53 -6.02 14.49
N ASP A 98 12.91 -6.09 15.77
CA ASP A 98 11.98 -5.88 16.88
C ASP A 98 11.48 -4.43 16.94
N LYS A 99 12.37 -3.45 16.72
CA LYS A 99 11.99 -2.03 16.61
C LYS A 99 11.11 -1.76 15.39
N ALA A 100 11.36 -2.42 14.26
CA ALA A 100 10.51 -2.30 13.08
C ALA A 100 9.11 -2.84 13.34
N LEU A 101 8.97 -3.94 14.09
CA LEU A 101 7.68 -4.50 14.48
C LEU A 101 6.89 -3.56 15.41
N VAL A 102 7.57 -2.99 16.41
CA VAL A 102 6.97 -1.99 17.32
C VAL A 102 6.53 -0.74 16.54
N LEU A 103 7.35 -0.26 15.61
CA LEU A 103 7.00 0.87 14.75
C LEU A 103 5.80 0.56 13.85
N LEU A 104 5.77 -0.63 13.23
CA LEU A 104 4.67 -1.06 12.39
C LEU A 104 3.36 -1.11 13.20
N GLY A 105 3.41 -1.67 14.41
CA GLY A 105 2.28 -1.66 15.34
C GLY A 105 1.87 -0.25 15.77
N ALA A 106 2.81 0.63 16.12
CA ALA A 106 2.49 2.01 16.47
C ALA A 106 1.80 2.74 15.30
N LEU A 107 2.26 2.53 14.07
CA LEU A 107 1.67 3.10 12.86
C LEU A 107 0.27 2.54 12.59
N THR A 108 0.03 1.23 12.70
CA THR A 108 -1.33 0.67 12.56
C THR A 108 -2.26 1.21 13.64
N CYS A 109 -1.77 1.44 14.86
CA CYS A 109 -2.56 2.00 15.96
C CYS A 109 -3.01 3.43 15.64
N ILE A 110 -2.06 4.29 15.26
CA ILE A 110 -2.33 5.68 14.86
C ILE A 110 -3.31 5.72 13.68
N LEU A 111 -3.10 4.87 12.68
CA LEU A 111 -3.98 4.79 11.51
C LEU A 111 -5.42 4.41 11.91
N ASN A 112 -5.59 3.39 12.75
CA ASN A 112 -6.92 3.02 13.26
C ASN A 112 -7.58 4.14 14.09
N MET A 113 -6.83 4.89 14.89
CA MET A 113 -7.36 6.08 15.59
C MET A 113 -7.83 7.16 14.60
N ILE A 114 -7.04 7.43 13.56
CA ILE A 114 -7.42 8.37 12.50
C ILE A 114 -8.69 7.89 11.79
N THR A 115 -8.83 6.59 11.54
CA THR A 115 -10.03 6.00 10.91
C THR A 115 -11.28 6.18 11.78
N ILE A 116 -11.18 5.92 13.10
CA ILE A 116 -12.28 6.15 14.05
C ILE A 116 -12.69 7.63 14.04
N PHE A 117 -11.71 8.53 14.14
CA PHE A 117 -11.96 9.97 14.13
C PHE A 117 -12.57 10.43 12.80
N ALA A 118 -12.02 9.99 11.68
CA ALA A 118 -12.51 10.32 10.34
C ALA A 118 -13.94 9.81 10.10
N SER A 119 -14.27 8.63 10.63
CA SER A 119 -15.60 8.03 10.60
C SER A 119 -16.60 8.89 11.39
N HIS A 120 -16.24 9.24 12.64
CA HIS A 120 -17.09 10.00 13.55
C HIS A 120 -17.41 11.40 13.02
N PHE A 121 -16.41 12.14 12.54
CA PHE A 121 -16.60 13.49 12.01
C PHE A 121 -17.03 13.55 10.54
N ASN A 122 -17.20 12.40 9.87
CA ASN A 122 -17.62 12.29 8.47
C ASN A 122 -16.77 13.16 7.50
N LYS A 123 -15.46 13.32 7.80
CA LYS A 123 -14.55 14.15 7.00
C LYS A 123 -14.07 13.35 5.77
N LYS A 124 -14.72 13.54 4.63
CA LYS A 124 -14.43 12.86 3.35
C LYS A 124 -12.94 12.90 2.95
N ARG A 125 -12.25 14.03 3.14
CA ARG A 125 -10.82 14.18 2.83
C ARG A 125 -9.94 13.28 3.71
N THR A 126 -10.27 13.15 4.99
CA THR A 126 -9.52 12.31 5.93
C THR A 126 -9.75 10.83 5.63
N LEU A 127 -10.99 10.43 5.33
CA LEU A 127 -11.30 9.05 4.94
C LEU A 127 -10.57 8.62 3.66
N LEU A 128 -10.40 9.54 2.71
CA LEU A 128 -9.63 9.30 1.50
C LEU A 128 -8.14 9.06 1.79
N LEU A 129 -7.56 9.85 2.71
CA LEU A 129 -6.20 9.64 3.20
C LEU A 129 -6.07 8.28 3.90
N VAL A 130 -7.06 7.90 4.72
CA VAL A 130 -7.11 6.60 5.38
C VAL A 130 -7.08 5.46 4.36
N VAL A 131 -7.89 5.50 3.30
CA VAL A 131 -7.88 4.45 2.26
C VAL A 131 -6.48 4.27 1.66
N TYR A 132 -5.78 5.37 1.41
CA TYR A 132 -4.42 5.31 0.87
C TYR A 132 -3.43 4.68 1.86
N LEU A 133 -3.47 5.12 3.13
CA LEU A 133 -2.59 4.58 4.17
C LEU A 133 -2.91 3.11 4.46
N ASP A 134 -4.19 2.73 4.56
CA ASP A 134 -4.64 1.35 4.73
C ASP A 134 -4.12 0.46 3.60
N PHE A 135 -4.17 0.95 2.36
CA PHE A 135 -3.68 0.20 1.20
C PHE A 135 -2.17 -0.04 1.25
N VAL A 136 -1.39 0.98 1.61
CA VAL A 136 0.07 0.86 1.82
C VAL A 136 0.36 -0.12 2.97
N MET A 137 -0.38 -0.03 4.07
CA MET A 137 -0.21 -0.90 5.23
C MET A 137 -0.57 -2.36 4.93
N ILE A 138 -1.58 -2.63 4.11
CA ILE A 138 -1.90 -4.00 3.65
C ILE A 138 -0.69 -4.61 2.93
N VAL A 139 -0.04 -3.88 2.04
CA VAL A 139 1.14 -4.39 1.32
C VAL A 139 2.25 -4.76 2.30
N TYR A 140 2.57 -3.89 3.25
CA TYR A 140 3.60 -4.16 4.26
C TYR A 140 3.23 -5.34 5.18
N LEU A 141 1.97 -5.44 5.61
CA LEU A 141 1.50 -6.52 6.47
C LEU A 141 1.46 -7.87 5.77
N LEU A 142 1.05 -7.92 4.50
CA LEU A 142 1.08 -9.15 3.70
C LEU A 142 2.51 -9.63 3.51
N VAL A 143 3.40 -8.73 3.11
CA VAL A 143 4.84 -8.98 3.02
C VAL A 143 5.38 -9.55 4.34
N TYR A 144 5.06 -8.89 5.46
CA TYR A 144 5.52 -9.31 6.78
C TYR A 144 4.96 -10.68 7.17
N ALA A 145 3.68 -10.95 6.89
CA ALA A 145 3.04 -12.23 7.15
C ALA A 145 3.68 -13.36 6.34
N PHE A 146 3.92 -13.15 5.04
CA PHE A 146 4.64 -14.09 4.20
C PHE A 146 6.08 -14.30 4.69
N GLY A 147 6.74 -13.23 5.13
CA GLY A 147 8.02 -13.27 5.83
C GLY A 147 7.98 -14.28 6.98
N CYS A 148 7.10 -14.06 7.95
CA CYS A 148 6.96 -14.91 9.13
C CYS A 148 6.78 -16.39 8.77
N ILE A 149 5.86 -16.70 7.85
CA ILE A 149 5.56 -18.08 7.45
C ILE A 149 6.78 -18.75 6.82
N THR A 150 7.53 -18.03 5.99
CA THR A 150 8.66 -18.61 5.25
C THR A 150 9.97 -18.60 6.06
N PHE A 151 10.11 -17.73 7.08
CA PHE A 151 11.30 -17.71 7.96
C PHE A 151 11.32 -18.86 8.98
N LYS A 152 10.21 -19.58 9.15
CA LYS A 152 10.10 -20.70 10.10
C LYS A 152 11.28 -21.69 10.04
N PRO A 153 11.69 -22.24 8.87
CA PRO A 153 12.79 -23.20 8.81
C PRO A 153 14.15 -22.58 9.17
N ASN A 154 14.37 -21.33 8.75
CA ASN A 154 15.62 -20.61 9.01
C ASN A 154 15.76 -20.25 10.49
N MET A 155 14.65 -19.89 11.14
CA MET A 155 14.63 -19.62 12.58
C MET A 155 14.94 -20.89 13.37
N GLN A 156 14.38 -22.04 12.99
CA GLN A 156 14.73 -23.33 13.61
C GLN A 156 16.22 -23.62 13.50
N GLN A 157 16.81 -23.40 12.31
CA GLN A 157 18.24 -23.58 12.11
C GLN A 157 19.09 -22.58 12.92
N TRP A 158 18.67 -21.32 12.98
CA TRP A 158 19.36 -20.30 13.76
C TRP A 158 19.32 -20.61 15.26
N VAL A 159 18.15 -21.01 15.78
CA VAL A 159 17.98 -21.42 17.19
C VAL A 159 18.86 -22.62 17.52
N TYR A 160 18.91 -23.62 16.62
CA TYR A 160 19.80 -24.77 16.78
C TYR A 160 21.28 -24.35 16.86
N THR A 161 21.71 -23.48 15.95
CA THR A 161 23.11 -23.03 15.87
C THR A 161 23.51 -22.17 17.07
N ASN A 162 22.59 -21.41 17.64
CA ASN A 162 22.87 -20.48 18.74
C ASN A 162 22.38 -20.99 20.10
N TRP A 163 22.01 -22.26 20.21
CA TRP A 163 21.35 -22.80 21.40
C TRP A 163 22.19 -22.64 22.67
N GLU A 164 23.49 -22.92 22.62
CA GLU A 164 24.38 -22.80 23.79
C GLU A 164 24.41 -21.37 24.35
N THR A 165 24.34 -20.37 23.46
CA THR A 165 24.31 -18.95 23.87
C THR A 165 22.94 -18.56 24.43
N LEU A 166 21.86 -19.11 23.88
CA LEU A 166 20.49 -18.85 24.31
C LEU A 166 20.15 -19.57 25.62
N GLN A 167 20.70 -20.75 25.85
CA GLN A 167 20.45 -21.57 27.04
C GLN A 167 20.76 -20.82 28.34
N ASN A 168 21.79 -19.98 28.33
CA ASN A 168 22.17 -19.14 29.48
C ASN A 168 21.11 -18.08 29.83
N LYS A 169 20.28 -17.69 28.86
CA LYS A 169 19.22 -16.68 29.01
C LYS A 169 17.85 -17.29 29.30
N VAL A 170 17.58 -18.48 28.74
CA VAL A 170 16.27 -19.15 28.81
C VAL A 170 16.26 -20.24 29.88
N GLN A 171 16.86 -19.98 31.05
CA GLN A 171 17.33 -20.93 32.09
C GLN A 171 16.35 -22.02 32.61
N LYS A 172 15.13 -22.11 32.10
CA LYS A 172 14.09 -23.07 32.53
C LYS A 172 13.43 -23.86 31.40
N GLN A 173 13.77 -23.65 30.14
CA GLN A 173 13.12 -24.35 29.01
C GLN A 173 14.09 -25.32 28.33
N THR A 174 13.57 -26.47 27.92
CA THR A 174 14.30 -27.40 27.05
C THR A 174 14.39 -26.83 25.62
N PHE A 175 15.36 -27.31 24.82
CA PHE A 175 15.51 -26.90 23.43
C PHE A 175 14.20 -27.08 22.62
N VAL A 176 13.53 -28.21 22.83
CA VAL A 176 12.29 -28.55 22.11
C VAL A 176 11.16 -27.60 22.49
N GLU A 177 10.98 -27.31 23.79
CA GLU A 177 9.97 -26.36 24.26
C GLU A 177 10.24 -24.95 23.73
N PHE A 178 11.50 -24.51 23.76
CA PHE A 178 11.87 -23.18 23.27
C PHE A 178 11.70 -23.05 21.75
N GLN A 179 12.11 -24.07 20.98
CA GLN A 179 11.93 -24.10 19.54
C GLN A 179 10.44 -24.06 19.17
N GLN A 180 9.61 -24.83 19.87
CA GLN A 180 8.17 -24.85 19.65
C GLN A 180 7.51 -23.51 20.03
N GLU A 181 7.97 -22.88 21.12
CA GLU A 181 7.49 -21.56 21.53
C GLU A 181 7.82 -20.48 20.48
N ILE A 182 9.05 -20.43 19.98
CA ILE A 182 9.44 -19.51 18.89
C ILE A 182 8.61 -19.76 17.63
N GLU A 183 8.42 -21.03 17.27
CA GLU A 183 7.62 -21.40 16.10
C GLU A 183 6.18 -20.90 16.23
N ASN A 184 5.55 -21.12 17.38
CA ASN A 184 4.21 -20.64 17.68
C ASN A 184 4.13 -19.12 17.65
N GLN A 185 5.15 -18.41 18.18
CA GLN A 185 5.21 -16.96 18.15
C GLN A 185 5.33 -16.40 16.72
N ILE A 186 6.18 -16.99 15.87
CA ILE A 186 6.32 -16.58 14.46
C ILE A 186 5.02 -16.81 13.69
N ILE A 187 4.38 -17.98 13.88
CA ILE A 187 3.10 -18.29 13.25
C ILE A 187 2.02 -17.32 13.74
N SER A 188 1.97 -17.05 15.05
CA SER A 188 1.05 -16.08 15.65
C SER A 188 1.22 -14.70 15.03
N LEU A 189 2.46 -14.20 14.90
CA LEU A 189 2.76 -12.92 14.24
C LEU A 189 2.26 -12.87 12.80
N GLY A 190 2.48 -13.93 12.03
CA GLY A 190 1.99 -14.04 10.66
C GLY A 190 0.47 -14.01 10.58
N VAL A 191 -0.22 -14.77 11.43
CA VAL A 191 -1.68 -14.81 11.50
C VAL A 191 -2.26 -13.46 11.94
N THR A 192 -1.64 -12.78 12.91
CA THR A 192 -2.07 -11.45 13.36
C THR A 192 -1.92 -10.42 12.24
N ALA A 193 -0.82 -10.44 11.48
CA ALA A 193 -0.64 -9.54 10.35
C ALA A 193 -1.65 -9.80 9.20
N LEU A 194 -1.98 -11.07 8.92
CA LEU A 194 -3.05 -11.41 7.98
C LEU A 194 -4.43 -10.93 8.47
N THR A 195 -4.72 -11.11 9.76
CA THR A 195 -5.98 -10.67 10.37
C THR A 195 -6.14 -9.15 10.27
N LEU A 196 -5.08 -8.40 10.57
CA LEU A 196 -5.06 -6.94 10.38
C LEU A 196 -5.26 -6.53 8.91
N SER A 197 -4.63 -7.26 7.98
CA SER A 197 -4.80 -7.02 6.54
C SER A 197 -6.27 -7.19 6.12
N ILE A 198 -6.96 -8.22 6.62
CA ILE A 198 -8.40 -8.42 6.39
C ILE A 198 -9.20 -7.25 6.97
N GLY A 199 -8.87 -6.79 8.18
CA GLY A 199 -9.48 -5.61 8.80
C GLY A 199 -9.37 -4.36 7.92
N PHE A 200 -8.18 -4.09 7.38
CA PHE A 200 -7.96 -2.97 6.45
C PHE A 200 -8.71 -3.15 5.13
N ILE A 201 -8.81 -4.36 4.57
CA ILE A 201 -9.60 -4.62 3.35
C ILE A 201 -11.08 -4.29 3.59
N ILE A 202 -11.63 -4.67 4.75
CA ILE A 202 -13.00 -4.35 5.13
C ILE A 202 -13.17 -2.82 5.29
N SER A 203 -12.23 -2.15 5.96
CA SER A 203 -12.19 -0.69 6.11
C SER A 203 -12.23 0.02 4.76
N ILE A 204 -11.32 -0.34 3.85
CA ILE A 204 -11.24 0.22 2.50
C ILE A 204 -12.56 0.00 1.75
N THR A 205 -13.11 -1.22 1.80
CA THR A 205 -14.35 -1.56 1.07
C THR A 205 -15.51 -0.66 1.52
N ILE A 206 -15.67 -0.46 2.83
CA ILE A 206 -16.72 0.41 3.38
C ILE A 206 -16.52 1.86 2.95
N ILE A 207 -15.28 2.37 3.03
CA ILE A 207 -14.98 3.76 2.64
C ILE A 207 -15.17 3.96 1.14
N VAL A 208 -14.81 2.98 0.30
CA VAL A 208 -15.00 3.01 -1.16
C VAL A 208 -16.47 3.10 -1.53
N ILE A 209 -17.33 2.30 -0.88
CA ILE A 209 -18.78 2.33 -1.08
C ILE A 209 -19.32 3.72 -0.71
N ARG A 210 -18.80 4.34 0.35
CA ARG A 210 -19.26 5.65 0.87
C ARG A 210 -18.82 6.86 0.03
N ILE A 211 -17.56 6.92 -0.39
CA ILE A 211 -17.00 8.10 -1.10
C ILE A 211 -17.23 8.03 -2.62
N HIS A 212 -17.60 6.85 -3.12
CA HIS A 212 -17.63 6.45 -4.53
C HIS A 212 -16.24 6.31 -5.13
N LEU A 213 -16.05 5.20 -5.85
CA LEU A 213 -14.77 4.79 -6.45
C LEU A 213 -14.13 5.88 -7.32
N LYS A 214 -14.93 6.65 -8.07
CA LYS A 214 -14.45 7.71 -8.99
C LYS A 214 -13.58 8.75 -8.30
N LYS A 215 -13.99 9.23 -7.12
CA LYS A 215 -13.23 10.25 -6.36
C LYS A 215 -11.93 9.70 -5.79
N ILE A 216 -11.94 8.42 -5.44
CA ILE A 216 -10.78 7.72 -4.89
C ILE A 216 -9.73 7.53 -5.99
N LEU A 217 -10.13 7.04 -7.16
CA LEU A 217 -9.24 6.88 -8.33
C LEU A 217 -8.55 8.18 -8.74
N LEU A 218 -9.27 9.31 -8.70
CA LEU A 218 -8.71 10.62 -9.02
C LEU A 218 -7.61 11.04 -8.03
N THR A 219 -7.70 10.59 -6.77
CA THR A 219 -6.78 10.97 -5.70
C THR A 219 -5.63 9.97 -5.50
N PHE A 220 -5.68 8.83 -6.18
CA PHE A 220 -4.60 7.85 -6.12
C PHE A 220 -3.32 8.33 -6.81
N VAL A 221 -3.41 9.02 -7.94
CA VAL A 221 -2.24 9.48 -8.72
C VAL A 221 -1.24 10.30 -7.88
N PRO A 222 -1.62 11.39 -7.19
CA PRO A 222 -0.67 12.19 -6.42
C PRO A 222 -0.12 11.41 -5.21
N ALA A 223 -0.91 10.51 -4.64
CA ALA A 223 -0.49 9.71 -3.49
C ALA A 223 0.54 8.63 -3.91
N PHE A 224 0.33 7.96 -5.04
CA PHE A 224 1.32 7.05 -5.64
C PHE A 224 2.61 7.77 -6.01
N ALA A 225 2.49 8.97 -6.59
CA ALA A 225 3.64 9.79 -6.94
C ALA A 225 4.46 10.18 -5.69
N LEU A 226 3.78 10.55 -4.60
CA LEU A 226 4.42 10.84 -3.31
C LEU A 226 5.12 9.62 -2.71
N MET A 227 4.54 8.42 -2.87
CA MET A 227 5.21 7.18 -2.44
C MET A 227 6.54 6.96 -3.16
N PHE A 228 6.60 7.21 -4.47
CA PHE A 228 7.87 7.12 -5.20
C PHE A 228 8.91 8.12 -4.69
N ILE A 229 8.49 9.34 -4.33
CA ILE A 229 9.39 10.34 -3.73
C ILE A 229 9.92 9.82 -2.38
N VAL A 230 9.05 9.32 -1.50
CA VAL A 230 9.46 8.80 -0.19
C VAL A 230 10.37 7.58 -0.31
N LEU A 231 10.00 6.61 -1.15
CA LEU A 231 10.82 5.42 -1.41
C LEU A 231 12.18 5.77 -2.02
N GLY A 232 12.19 6.67 -3.01
CA GLY A 232 13.41 7.17 -3.63
C GLY A 232 14.29 7.93 -2.63
N SER A 233 13.70 8.74 -1.76
CA SER A 233 14.43 9.47 -0.71
C SER A 233 15.02 8.51 0.35
N GLY A 234 14.27 7.49 0.75
CA GLY A 234 14.76 6.45 1.66
C GLY A 234 15.93 5.66 1.05
N LEU A 235 15.82 5.29 -0.23
CA LEU A 235 16.90 4.61 -0.95
C LEU A 235 18.12 5.51 -1.13
N LEU A 236 17.92 6.79 -1.42
CA LEU A 236 18.98 7.79 -1.51
C LEU A 236 19.72 7.91 -0.17
N TYR A 237 18.98 8.06 0.93
CA TYR A 237 19.55 8.11 2.27
C TYR A 237 20.37 6.87 2.60
N LEU A 238 19.81 5.67 2.34
CA LEU A 238 20.51 4.40 2.56
C LEU A 238 21.81 4.31 1.73
N THR A 239 21.76 4.75 0.48
CA THR A 239 22.91 4.71 -0.42
C THR A 239 24.00 5.70 0.01
N ILE A 240 23.63 6.92 0.38
CA ILE A 240 24.57 7.91 0.92
C ILE A 240 25.17 7.39 2.22
N TYR A 241 24.36 6.81 3.10
CA TYR A 241 24.82 6.23 4.36
C TYR A 241 25.85 5.12 4.12
N ALA A 242 25.58 4.20 3.19
CA ALA A 242 26.51 3.14 2.79
C ALA A 242 27.80 3.68 2.17
N LEU A 243 27.73 4.77 1.38
CA LEU A 243 28.91 5.42 0.79
C LEU A 243 29.78 6.14 1.82
N VAL A 244 29.18 6.71 2.86
CA VAL A 244 29.91 7.39 3.95
C VAL A 244 30.53 6.37 4.91
N HIS A 245 29.92 5.20 5.09
CA HIS A 245 30.34 4.17 6.04
C HIS A 245 30.83 2.90 5.34
N LEU A 246 31.58 3.05 4.24
CA LEU A 246 32.12 1.92 3.47
C LEU A 246 32.95 0.97 4.34
N ASP A 247 33.65 1.50 5.35
CA ASP A 247 34.45 0.70 6.29
C ASP A 247 33.62 -0.28 7.14
N PHE A 248 32.31 -0.04 7.27
CA PHE A 248 31.40 -0.86 8.08
C PHE A 248 30.41 -1.67 7.25
N ILE A 249 30.25 -1.33 5.96
CA ILE A 249 29.22 -1.88 5.08
C ILE A 249 29.89 -2.28 3.76
N ASP A 250 30.21 -3.57 3.64
CA ASP A 250 30.79 -4.19 2.44
C ASP A 250 29.72 -4.38 1.33
N ILE A 251 29.11 -3.28 0.88
CA ILE A 251 28.25 -3.28 -0.31
C ILE A 251 29.14 -3.04 -1.55
N PRO A 252 29.07 -3.91 -2.57
CA PRO A 252 29.82 -3.72 -3.80
C PRO A 252 29.55 -2.33 -4.42
N PHE A 253 30.60 -1.66 -4.89
CA PHE A 253 30.50 -0.31 -5.46
C PHE A 253 29.44 -0.17 -6.57
N TRP A 254 29.31 -1.19 -7.41
CA TRP A 254 28.30 -1.22 -8.49
C TRP A 254 26.87 -1.19 -7.93
N MET A 255 26.62 -1.85 -6.79
CA MET A 255 25.29 -1.91 -6.15
C MET A 255 24.92 -0.56 -5.52
N ASN A 256 25.89 0.15 -4.95
CA ASN A 256 25.70 1.53 -4.48
C ASN A 256 25.38 2.48 -5.66
N THR A 257 26.13 2.35 -6.77
CA THR A 257 25.90 3.17 -7.96
C THR A 257 24.50 2.93 -8.56
N VAL A 258 24.09 1.67 -8.67
CA VAL A 258 22.74 1.30 -9.17
C VAL A 258 21.66 1.83 -8.23
N SER A 259 21.83 1.68 -6.91
CA SER A 259 20.87 2.19 -5.91
C SER A 259 20.73 3.70 -5.96
N LEU A 260 21.83 4.43 -6.15
CA LEU A 260 21.83 5.89 -6.30
C LEU A 260 21.06 6.33 -7.55
N CYS A 261 21.35 5.70 -8.69
CA CYS A 261 20.65 5.99 -9.95
C CYS A 261 19.15 5.69 -9.84
N LEU A 262 18.80 4.54 -9.24
CA LEU A 262 17.41 4.15 -9.03
C LEU A 262 16.68 5.14 -8.12
N ALA A 263 17.32 5.58 -7.03
CA ALA A 263 16.77 6.58 -6.13
C ALA A 263 16.47 7.89 -6.87
N GLY A 264 17.41 8.38 -7.69
CA GLY A 264 17.20 9.57 -8.53
C GLY A 264 16.04 9.43 -9.51
N VAL A 265 15.93 8.28 -10.19
CA VAL A 265 14.82 7.99 -11.11
C VAL A 265 13.48 7.97 -10.38
N LEU A 266 13.40 7.33 -9.21
CA LEU A 266 12.17 7.28 -8.41
C LEU A 266 11.72 8.66 -7.95
N ILE A 267 12.65 9.50 -7.45
CA ILE A 267 12.35 10.87 -7.05
C ILE A 267 11.88 11.69 -8.25
N LEU A 268 12.55 11.57 -9.40
CA LEU A 268 12.19 12.30 -10.62
C LEU A 268 10.78 11.93 -11.09
N ILE A 269 10.49 10.64 -11.23
CA ILE A 269 9.18 10.15 -11.69
C ILE A 269 8.08 10.52 -10.69
N GLY A 270 8.35 10.37 -9.39
CA GLY A 270 7.43 10.78 -8.34
C GLY A 270 7.14 12.29 -8.38
N THR A 271 8.16 13.12 -8.57
CA THR A 271 7.99 14.58 -8.66
C THR A 271 7.17 14.98 -9.89
N ILE A 272 7.47 14.38 -11.05
CA ILE A 272 6.72 14.60 -12.29
C ILE A 272 5.26 14.16 -12.12
N GLY A 273 5.00 12.98 -11.57
CA GLY A 273 3.64 12.48 -11.33
C GLY A 273 2.84 13.36 -10.38
N TYR A 274 3.50 13.86 -9.32
CA TYR A 274 2.87 14.73 -8.34
C TYR A 274 2.48 16.07 -8.96
N PHE A 275 3.41 16.71 -9.70
CA PHE A 275 3.12 17.96 -10.41
C PHE A 275 2.09 17.80 -11.53
N ALA A 276 2.15 16.70 -12.29
CA ALA A 276 1.18 16.40 -13.33
C ALA A 276 -0.25 16.30 -12.78
N SER A 277 -0.40 15.69 -11.60
CA SER A 277 -1.67 15.59 -10.91
C SER A 277 -2.16 16.93 -10.36
N LEU A 278 -1.28 17.72 -9.73
CA LEU A 278 -1.65 19.02 -9.16
C LEU A 278 -2.10 20.05 -10.21
N TYR A 279 -1.32 20.19 -11.29
CA TYR A 279 -1.59 21.20 -12.32
C TYR A 279 -2.53 20.71 -13.42
N GLN A 280 -3.04 19.48 -13.32
CA GLN A 280 -3.89 18.87 -14.34
C GLN A 280 -3.32 19.04 -15.76
N MET A 281 -2.04 18.71 -15.95
CA MET A 281 -1.36 18.76 -17.25
C MET A 281 -1.39 17.41 -17.98
N ARG A 282 -2.19 17.30 -19.06
CA ARG A 282 -2.52 15.99 -19.71
C ARG A 282 -1.27 15.32 -20.27
N LYS A 283 -0.43 16.12 -20.93
CA LYS A 283 0.83 15.67 -21.54
C LYS A 283 1.78 15.08 -20.49
N LEU A 284 1.87 15.72 -19.33
CA LEU A 284 2.75 15.30 -18.25
C LEU A 284 2.23 14.03 -17.56
N THR A 285 0.90 13.91 -17.39
CA THR A 285 0.27 12.68 -16.87
C THR A 285 0.46 11.49 -17.81
N ILE A 286 0.34 11.71 -19.13
CA ILE A 286 0.63 10.66 -20.12
C ILE A 286 2.09 10.24 -20.05
N PHE A 287 3.03 11.19 -19.99
CA PHE A 287 4.45 10.88 -19.84
C PHE A 287 4.73 10.07 -18.56
N TYR A 288 4.20 10.50 -17.41
CA TYR A 288 4.28 9.76 -16.16
C TYR A 288 3.72 8.33 -16.30
N LEU A 289 2.54 8.18 -16.92
CA LEU A 289 1.92 6.88 -17.16
C LEU A 289 2.82 5.97 -18.00
N THR A 290 3.44 6.50 -19.07
CA THR A 290 4.38 5.75 -19.91
C THR A 290 5.60 5.28 -19.12
N CYS A 291 6.22 6.18 -18.33
CA CYS A 291 7.37 5.82 -17.48
C CYS A 291 7.01 4.74 -16.45
N VAL A 292 5.90 4.89 -15.73
CA VAL A 292 5.48 3.90 -14.72
C VAL A 292 5.11 2.57 -15.39
N SER A 293 4.52 2.60 -16.59
CA SER A 293 4.20 1.38 -17.34
C SER A 293 5.45 0.61 -17.76
N LEU A 294 6.48 1.31 -18.25
CA LEU A 294 7.79 0.73 -18.58
C LEU A 294 8.47 0.14 -17.35
N ILE A 295 8.44 0.83 -16.22
CA ILE A 295 8.98 0.33 -14.95
C ILE A 295 8.22 -0.91 -14.48
N SER A 296 6.89 -0.87 -14.52
CA SER A 296 6.03 -2.00 -14.15
C SER A 296 6.32 -3.24 -14.99
N LEU A 297 6.46 -3.07 -16.31
CA LEU A 297 6.83 -4.16 -17.21
C LEU A 297 8.22 -4.71 -16.90
N SER A 298 9.20 -3.82 -16.64
CA SER A 298 10.56 -4.22 -16.29
C SER A 298 10.59 -5.04 -14.99
N ILE A 299 9.83 -4.60 -13.97
CA ILE A 299 9.69 -5.32 -12.70
C ILE A 299 9.07 -6.69 -12.94
N LEU A 300 8.00 -6.80 -13.73
CA LEU A 300 7.36 -8.08 -14.03
C LEU A 300 8.36 -9.07 -14.66
N VAL A 301 9.16 -8.61 -15.63
CA VAL A 301 10.22 -9.42 -16.26
C VAL A 301 11.27 -9.84 -15.23
N CYS A 302 11.72 -8.92 -14.38
CA CYS A 302 12.66 -9.24 -13.30
C CYS A 302 12.08 -10.27 -12.30
N CYS A 303 10.81 -10.14 -11.91
CA CYS A 303 10.15 -11.06 -10.98
C CYS A 303 10.08 -12.48 -11.53
N ILE A 304 9.64 -12.62 -12.78
CA ILE A 304 9.61 -13.92 -13.47
C ILE A 304 11.04 -14.47 -13.58
N GLY A 305 12.00 -13.61 -13.91
CA GLY A 305 13.42 -13.95 -13.96
C GLY A 305 13.94 -14.50 -12.63
N TYR A 306 13.66 -13.83 -11.51
CA TYR A 306 14.06 -14.28 -10.16
C TYR A 306 13.43 -15.64 -9.80
N ILE A 307 12.16 -15.85 -10.12
CA ILE A 307 11.48 -17.13 -9.86
C ILE A 307 12.12 -18.26 -10.67
N ILE A 308 12.38 -18.05 -11.97
CA ILE A 308 13.04 -19.03 -12.83
C ILE A 308 14.48 -19.29 -12.36
N LEU A 309 15.22 -18.22 -12.01
CA LEU A 309 16.58 -18.31 -11.49
C LEU A 309 16.62 -19.12 -10.20
N SER A 310 15.58 -19.04 -9.37
CA SER A 310 15.50 -19.80 -8.12
C SER A 310 15.66 -21.31 -8.30
N GLY A 311 15.18 -21.86 -9.43
CA GLY A 311 15.33 -23.28 -9.77
C GLY A 311 16.75 -23.67 -10.20
N LYS A 312 17.57 -22.70 -10.62
CA LYS A 312 18.95 -22.93 -11.14
C LYS A 312 20.03 -22.70 -10.09
N ILE A 313 19.70 -22.09 -8.95
CA ILE A 313 20.66 -21.76 -7.87
C ILE A 313 21.43 -22.99 -7.39
N ASN A 314 20.74 -24.12 -7.20
CA ASN A 314 21.40 -25.35 -6.73
C ASN A 314 22.58 -25.75 -7.63
N MET A 315 22.36 -25.76 -8.95
CA MET A 315 23.39 -26.10 -9.93
C MET A 315 24.52 -25.07 -9.94
N TYR A 316 24.18 -23.78 -9.88
CA TYR A 316 25.18 -22.72 -9.90
C TYR A 316 26.07 -22.75 -8.65
N VAL A 317 25.46 -22.90 -7.47
CA VAL A 317 26.20 -22.99 -6.20
C VAL A 317 27.01 -24.27 -6.17
N GLU A 318 26.51 -25.39 -6.66
CA GLU A 318 27.28 -26.64 -6.73
C GLU A 318 28.54 -26.49 -7.58
N GLN A 319 28.44 -25.86 -8.75
CA GLN A 319 29.56 -25.64 -9.66
C GLN A 319 30.61 -24.68 -9.08
N HIS A 320 30.19 -23.65 -8.34
CA HIS A 320 31.07 -22.60 -7.82
C HIS A 320 31.36 -22.73 -6.32
N TRP A 321 30.91 -23.82 -5.67
CA TRP A 321 31.03 -24.00 -4.22
C TRP A 321 32.46 -23.86 -3.71
N PRO A 322 33.51 -24.40 -4.37
CA PRO A 322 34.88 -24.23 -3.89
C PRO A 322 35.28 -22.75 -3.77
N GLN A 323 34.96 -21.94 -4.78
CA GLN A 323 35.28 -20.51 -4.80
C GLN A 323 34.47 -19.72 -3.76
N ILE A 324 33.17 -20.02 -3.65
CA ILE A 324 32.28 -19.41 -2.65
C ILE A 324 32.77 -19.75 -1.24
N ARG A 325 33.16 -21.02 -1.02
CA ARG A 325 33.65 -21.49 0.27
C ARG A 325 34.93 -20.81 0.68
N ASP A 326 35.90 -20.69 -0.23
CA ASP A 326 37.15 -19.96 0.02
C ASP A 326 36.89 -18.50 0.42
N GLN A 327 35.90 -17.83 -0.21
CA GLN A 327 35.52 -16.47 0.15
C GLN A 327 34.86 -16.39 1.52
N LEU A 328 33.96 -17.33 1.84
CA LEU A 328 33.32 -17.40 3.16
C LEU A 328 34.34 -17.69 4.27
N ASP A 329 35.30 -18.58 4.03
CA ASP A 329 36.36 -18.90 4.99
C ASP A 329 37.29 -17.70 5.23
N ARG A 330 37.63 -16.93 4.18
CA ARG A 330 38.37 -15.66 4.33
C ARG A 330 37.59 -14.61 5.13
N ALA A 331 36.27 -14.63 5.04
CA ALA A 331 35.39 -13.77 5.85
C ALA A 331 35.15 -14.32 7.27
N GLY A 332 35.72 -15.48 7.62
CA GLY A 332 35.51 -16.13 8.92
C GLY A 332 34.12 -16.76 9.09
N ILE A 333 33.37 -16.96 8.00
CA ILE A 333 32.01 -17.48 8.02
C ILE A 333 32.03 -18.98 7.70
N TRP A 334 31.82 -19.81 8.73
CA TRP A 334 31.67 -21.25 8.54
C TRP A 334 30.19 -21.60 8.30
N MET A 335 29.83 -21.93 7.04
CA MET A 335 28.47 -22.33 6.68
C MET A 335 28.45 -23.56 5.75
N PRO A 336 27.63 -24.59 6.03
CA PRO A 336 27.44 -25.72 5.12
C PRO A 336 26.81 -25.29 3.79
N ARG A 337 27.17 -25.97 2.69
CA ARG A 337 26.61 -25.72 1.35
C ARG A 337 25.08 -25.70 1.35
N SER A 338 24.47 -26.71 1.95
CA SER A 338 23.01 -26.86 2.03
C SER A 338 22.34 -25.64 2.67
N THR A 339 22.97 -25.06 3.69
CA THR A 339 22.46 -23.88 4.41
C THR A 339 22.59 -22.63 3.54
N PHE A 340 23.76 -22.41 2.93
CA PHE A 340 24.01 -21.28 2.05
C PHE A 340 23.04 -21.29 0.85
N THR A 341 22.93 -22.44 0.18
CA THR A 341 22.05 -22.61 -0.97
C THR A 341 20.58 -22.39 -0.62
N SER A 342 20.13 -22.94 0.52
CA SER A 342 18.74 -22.75 0.97
C SER A 342 18.43 -21.29 1.29
N GLY A 343 19.35 -20.58 1.96
CA GLY A 343 19.23 -19.15 2.23
C GLY A 343 19.17 -18.32 0.95
N LEU A 344 20.00 -18.64 -0.05
CA LEU A 344 20.04 -17.92 -1.31
C LEU A 344 18.78 -18.16 -2.15
N ILE A 345 18.27 -19.40 -2.20
CA ILE A 345 16.98 -19.74 -2.83
C ILE A 345 15.85 -18.96 -2.19
N LEU A 346 15.82 -18.92 -0.85
CA LEU A 346 14.79 -18.23 -0.10
C LEU A 346 14.78 -16.73 -0.40
N ASN A 347 15.96 -16.08 -0.33
CA ASN A 347 16.09 -14.65 -0.59
C ASN A 347 15.70 -14.27 -2.02
N ILE A 348 16.04 -15.10 -3.02
CA ILE A 348 15.65 -14.86 -4.42
C ILE A 348 14.13 -15.03 -4.61
N LYS A 349 13.53 -16.06 -4.00
CA LYS A 349 12.06 -16.25 -4.05
C LYS A 349 11.33 -15.08 -3.40
N PHE A 350 11.81 -14.61 -2.26
CA PHE A 350 11.26 -13.42 -1.61
C PHE A 350 11.39 -12.18 -2.48
N SER A 351 12.58 -11.92 -3.03
CA SER A 351 12.79 -10.78 -3.92
C SER A 351 11.81 -10.80 -5.10
N GLY A 352 11.56 -11.99 -5.68
CA GLY A 352 10.52 -12.20 -6.67
C GLY A 352 9.10 -11.92 -6.15
N LEU A 353 8.74 -12.41 -4.97
CA LEU A 353 7.43 -12.19 -4.35
C LEU A 353 7.18 -10.70 -4.03
N TYR A 354 8.17 -10.01 -3.43
CA TYR A 354 8.15 -8.57 -3.20
C TYR A 354 7.95 -7.81 -4.50
N GLY A 355 8.68 -8.19 -5.55
CA GLY A 355 8.52 -7.60 -6.86
C GLY A 355 7.12 -7.82 -7.46
N ILE A 356 6.49 -8.99 -7.24
CA ILE A 356 5.10 -9.25 -7.65
C ILE A 356 4.13 -8.36 -6.86
N SER A 357 4.27 -8.28 -5.54
CA SER A 357 3.44 -7.40 -4.70
C SER A 357 3.57 -5.94 -5.14
N PHE A 358 4.80 -5.50 -5.43
CA PHE A 358 5.07 -4.17 -5.93
C PHE A 358 4.52 -3.95 -7.35
N PHE A 359 4.60 -4.94 -8.24
CA PHE A 359 3.97 -4.89 -9.56
C PHE A 359 2.45 -4.73 -9.47
N LEU A 360 1.78 -5.52 -8.63
CA LEU A 360 0.33 -5.39 -8.41
C LEU A 360 -0.03 -4.00 -7.87
N PHE A 361 0.78 -3.47 -6.96
CA PHE A 361 0.67 -2.11 -6.46
C PHE A 361 0.78 -1.09 -7.61
N LEU A 362 1.78 -1.22 -8.49
CA LEU A 362 1.94 -0.37 -9.67
C LEU A 362 0.77 -0.46 -10.65
N VAL A 363 0.22 -1.64 -10.89
CA VAL A 363 -0.95 -1.83 -11.78
C VAL A 363 -2.16 -1.05 -11.26
N ILE A 364 -2.38 -1.02 -9.95
CA ILE A 364 -3.47 -0.25 -9.34
C ILE A 364 -3.22 1.26 -9.51
N GLY A 365 -1.99 1.72 -9.30
CA GLY A 365 -1.60 3.12 -9.55
C GLY A 365 -1.75 3.53 -11.03
N LEU A 366 -1.42 2.62 -11.95
CA LEU A 366 -1.62 2.79 -13.39
C LEU A 366 -3.11 2.86 -13.74
N ALA A 367 -3.94 1.99 -13.18
CA ALA A 367 -5.39 2.02 -13.39
C ALA A 367 -6.00 3.36 -12.92
N GLY A 368 -5.57 3.86 -11.75
CA GLY A 368 -5.96 5.20 -11.28
C GLY A 368 -5.51 6.32 -12.21
N SER A 369 -4.30 6.22 -12.75
CA SER A 369 -3.74 7.20 -13.70
C SER A 369 -4.44 7.18 -15.07
N ILE A 370 -4.75 6.00 -15.60
CA ILE A 370 -5.52 5.82 -16.84
C ILE A 370 -6.92 6.41 -16.65
N TYR A 371 -7.57 6.09 -15.53
CA TYR A 371 -8.89 6.63 -15.21
C TYR A 371 -8.86 8.16 -15.16
N HIS A 372 -7.87 8.73 -14.47
CA HIS A 372 -7.67 10.17 -14.37
C HIS A 372 -7.53 10.82 -15.76
N VAL A 373 -6.69 10.28 -16.64
CA VAL A 373 -6.53 10.78 -18.02
C VAL A 373 -7.82 10.64 -18.84
N SER A 374 -8.58 9.54 -18.67
CA SER A 374 -9.83 9.31 -19.41
C SER A 374 -10.99 10.19 -18.97
N SER A 375 -10.91 10.73 -17.74
CA SER A 375 -11.95 11.61 -17.18
C SER A 375 -11.87 13.06 -17.64
N TRP A 376 -10.86 13.40 -18.44
CA TRP A 376 -10.69 14.70 -19.08
C TRP A 376 -11.07 14.62 -20.54
#